data_AF-A0A7J9GZ99-F1
#
_entry.id   AF-A0A7J9GZ99-F1
#
_cell.length_a   1.000
_cell.length_b   1.000
_cell.length_c   1.000
_cell.angle_alpha   90.00
_cell.angle_beta   90.00
_cell.angle_gamma   90.00
#
_symmetry.space_group_name_H-M   'P 1'
#
loop_
_entity.id
_entity.type
_entity.pdbx_description
1 polymer ?
#
loop_
_entity_poly.entity_id
_entity_poly.type
_entity_poly.pdbx_seq_one_letter_code
_entity_poly.pdbx_strand_id
1 'polypeptide(L)'
;MSDDDSWSSFKKRAFVMGINEGNVNHETIGKQIVQRCGGVPLAINAIGSILCFKSQESEWLRVKDSEMWDLEDEGKRMLIVLKLSYKHLPP
;
A
#
# COMPACT_ATOMS: atom_id res chain seq x y z
N MET A 1 9.33 -9.93 -8.45
CA MET A 1 8.26 -9.40 -9.33
C MET A 1 8.87 -8.26 -10.15
N SER A 2 8.42 -8.03 -11.37
CA SER A 2 8.76 -6.78 -12.07
C SER A 2 8.07 -5.60 -11.38
N ASP A 3 8.64 -4.40 -11.48
CA ASP A 3 8.01 -3.17 -10.97
C ASP A 3 6.62 -2.95 -11.57
N ASP A 4 6.44 -3.31 -12.85
CA ASP A 4 5.14 -3.25 -13.54
C ASP A 4 4.12 -4.24 -12.97
N ASP A 5 4.55 -5.46 -12.64
CA ASP A 5 3.69 -6.48 -12.03
C ASP A 5 3.28 -6.07 -10.61
N SER A 6 4.22 -5.48 -9.87
CA SER A 6 4.00 -4.97 -8.53
C SER A 6 3.03 -3.81 -8.53
N TRP A 7 3.18 -2.86 -9.46
CA TRP A 7 2.24 -1.75 -9.64
C TRP A 7 0.85 -2.25 -10.07
N SER A 8 0.77 -3.18 -11.02
CA SER A 8 -0.50 -3.77 -11.47
C SER A 8 -1.24 -4.47 -10.33
N SER A 9 -0.54 -5.25 -9.52
CA SER A 9 -1.10 -5.94 -8.35
C SER A 9 -1.58 -4.96 -7.29
N PHE A 10 -0.78 -3.94 -7.00
CA PHE A 10 -1.16 -2.85 -6.09
C PHE A 10 -2.42 -2.13 -6.58
N LYS A 11 -2.45 -1.73 -7.85
CA LYS A 11 -3.55 -0.95 -8.44
C LYS A 11 -4.87 -1.71 -8.34
N LYS A 12 -4.86 -3.02 -8.61
CA LYS A 12 -6.03 -3.90 -8.46
C LYS A 12 -6.58 -3.94 -7.03
N ARG A 13 -5.74 -3.72 -6.02
CA ARG A 13 -6.15 -3.72 -4.61
C ARG A 13 -6.56 -2.33 -4.15
N ALA A 14 -5.71 -1.32 -4.38
CA ALA A 14 -5.90 0.04 -3.86
C ALA A 14 -7.02 0.83 -4.54
N PHE A 15 -7.40 0.45 -5.77
CA PHE A 15 -8.41 1.18 -6.55
C PHE A 15 -9.67 0.35 -6.80
N VAL A 16 -9.83 -0.79 -6.12
CA VAL A 16 -10.96 -1.73 -6.33
C VAL A 16 -12.34 -1.08 -6.15
N MET A 17 -12.44 -0.08 -5.26
CA MET A 17 -13.71 0.62 -4.98
C MET A 17 -13.99 1.79 -5.93
N GLY A 18 -13.09 2.09 -6.88
CA GLY A 18 -13.22 3.22 -7.80
C GLY A 18 -13.08 4.61 -7.16
N ILE A 19 -13.03 4.70 -5.82
CA ILE A 19 -12.96 5.96 -5.04
C ILE A 19 -11.82 6.87 -5.50
N ASN A 20 -10.69 6.27 -5.89
CA ASN A 20 -9.49 6.99 -6.29
C ASN A 20 -9.10 6.75 -7.76
N GLU A 21 -9.92 6.02 -8.53
CA GLU A 21 -9.57 5.63 -9.89
C GLU A 21 -9.41 6.87 -10.80
N GLY A 22 -8.29 6.97 -11.51
CA GLY A 22 -7.97 8.12 -12.36
C GLY A 22 -7.39 9.34 -11.61
N ASN A 23 -7.20 9.27 -10.29
CA ASN A 23 -6.54 10.34 -9.54
C ASN A 23 -5.01 10.25 -9.69
N VAL A 24 -4.44 11.19 -10.44
CA VAL A 24 -2.99 11.26 -10.76
C VAL A 24 -2.12 11.34 -9.50
N ASN A 25 -2.58 12.01 -8.44
CA ASN A 25 -1.81 12.14 -7.20
C ASN A 25 -1.76 10.81 -6.45
N HIS A 26 -2.89 10.12 -6.31
CA HIS A 26 -2.93 8.78 -5.69
C HIS A 26 -2.10 7.77 -6.49
N GLU A 27 -2.12 7.83 -7.83
CA GLU A 27 -1.27 6.96 -8.64
C GLU A 27 0.22 7.24 -8.44
N THR A 28 0.60 8.51 -8.37
CA THR A 28 1.99 8.93 -8.15
C THR A 28 2.50 8.48 -6.79
N ILE A 29 1.73 8.71 -5.73
CA ILE A 29 2.08 8.28 -4.36
C ILE A 29 2.09 6.75 -4.28
N GLY A 30 1.10 6.09 -4.89
CA GLY A 30 1.01 4.63 -4.92
C GLY A 30 2.25 3.97 -5.52
N LYS A 31 2.78 4.50 -6.62
CA LYS A 31 4.03 3.99 -7.23
C LYS A 31 5.22 4.10 -6.27
N GLN A 32 5.34 5.20 -5.53
CA GLN A 32 6.40 5.37 -4.53
C GLN A 32 6.25 4.37 -3.36
N ILE A 33 5.02 4.10 -2.94
CA ILE A 33 4.72 3.08 -1.92
C ILE A 33 5.10 1.68 -2.41
N VAL A 34 4.79 1.34 -3.67
CA VAL A 34 5.16 0.05 -4.27
C VAL A 34 6.68 -0.13 -4.31
N GLN A 35 7.43 0.93 -4.63
CA GLN A 35 8.90 0.89 -4.55
C GLN A 35 9.39 0.59 -3.14
N ARG A 36 8.77 1.19 -2.11
CA ARG A 36 9.11 0.88 -0.70
C ARG A 36 8.77 -0.56 -0.28
N CYS A 37 7.81 -1.20 -0.94
CA CYS A 37 7.50 -2.62 -0.72
C CYS A 37 8.57 -3.59 -1.25
N GLY A 38 9.56 -3.13 -2.03
CA GLY A 38 10.69 -3.96 -2.47
C GLY A 38 10.30 -5.18 -3.31
N GLY A 39 9.16 -5.15 -4.00
CA GLY A 39 8.68 -6.28 -4.81
C GLY A 39 8.09 -7.45 -4.00
N VAL A 40 7.87 -7.28 -2.69
CA VAL A 40 7.29 -8.30 -1.81
C VAL A 40 5.77 -8.39 -2.04
N PRO A 41 5.25 -9.50 -2.61
CA PRO A 41 3.84 -9.60 -3.02
C PRO A 41 2.85 -9.41 -1.87
N LEU A 42 3.19 -9.90 -0.68
CA LEU A 42 2.33 -9.82 0.50
C LEU A 42 2.20 -8.37 0.99
N ALA A 43 3.32 -7.64 1.07
CA ALA A 43 3.32 -6.23 1.46
C ALA A 43 2.53 -5.37 0.48
N ILE A 44 2.73 -5.60 -0.82
CA ILE A 44 2.00 -4.90 -1.89
C ILE A 44 0.49 -5.11 -1.75
N ASN A 45 0.04 -6.36 -1.59
CA ASN A 45 -1.39 -6.66 -1.47
C ASN A 45 -2.00 -6.07 -0.20
N ALA A 46 -1.30 -6.19 0.93
CA ALA A 46 -1.79 -5.71 2.21
C ALA A 46 -1.92 -4.18 2.23
N ILE A 47 -0.90 -3.45 1.76
CA ILE A 47 -0.98 -1.98 1.69
C ILE A 47 -1.99 -1.53 0.65
N GLY A 48 -2.10 -2.21 -0.49
CA GLY A 48 -3.16 -1.93 -1.45
C GLY A 48 -4.55 -2.07 -0.82
N SER A 49 -4.79 -3.12 -0.04
CA SER A 49 -6.06 -3.30 0.69
C SER A 49 -6.29 -2.26 1.78
N ILE A 50 -5.25 -1.74 2.43
CA ILE A 50 -5.40 -0.65 3.41
C ILE A 50 -5.82 0.64 2.71
N LEU A 51 -5.16 0.97 1.59
CA LEU A 51 -5.36 2.22 0.87
C LEU A 51 -6.67 2.27 0.06
N CYS A 52 -7.31 1.12 -0.19
CA CYS A 52 -8.59 1.10 -0.90
C CYS A 52 -9.73 1.81 -0.14
N PHE A 53 -9.59 1.94 1.19
CA PHE A 53 -10.53 2.66 2.05
C PHE A 53 -10.11 4.11 2.33
N LYS A 54 -9.08 4.63 1.66
CA LYS A 54 -8.47 5.94 1.91
C LYS A 54 -8.70 6.85 0.72
N SER A 55 -9.53 7.88 0.87
CA SER A 55 -9.86 8.83 -0.21
C SER A 55 -8.99 10.09 -0.21
N GLN A 56 -8.33 10.39 0.92
CA GLN A 56 -7.56 11.62 1.06
C GLN A 56 -6.09 11.38 0.77
N GLU A 57 -5.50 12.26 -0.04
CA GLU A 57 -4.07 12.21 -0.40
C GLU A 57 -3.16 12.19 0.84
N SER A 58 -3.53 12.94 1.88
CA SER A 58 -2.78 13.00 3.14
C SER A 58 -2.71 11.64 3.85
N GLU A 59 -3.72 10.78 3.71
CA GLU A 59 -3.71 9.44 4.27
C GLU A 59 -2.72 8.52 3.52
N TRP A 60 -2.60 8.70 2.20
CA TRP A 60 -1.62 7.98 1.39
C TRP A 60 -0.19 8.43 1.69
N LEU A 61 0.02 9.74 1.85
CA LEU A 61 1.32 10.29 2.26
C LEU A 61 1.75 9.77 3.64
N ARG A 62 0.82 9.66 4.60
CA ARG A 62 1.11 9.07 5.93
C ARG A 62 1.58 7.62 5.85
N VAL A 63 1.04 6.82 4.92
CA VAL A 63 1.50 5.45 4.69
C VAL A 63 2.88 5.45 4.01
N LYS A 64 3.09 6.31 3.01
CA LYS A 64 4.38 6.45 2.31
C LYS A 64 5.52 6.85 3.27
N ASP A 65 5.26 7.78 4.17
CA ASP A 65 6.25 8.37 5.06
C ASP A 65 6.23 7.76 6.47
N SER A 66 5.59 6.61 6.63
CA SER A 66 5.51 5.91 7.91
C SER A 66 6.87 5.30 8.31
N GLU A 67 7.21 5.40 9.60
CA GLU A 67 8.38 4.77 10.22
C GLU A 67 8.40 3.24 10.07
N MET A 68 7.29 2.60 9.65
CA MET A 68 7.27 1.16 9.35
C MET A 68 8.29 0.76 8.28
N TRP A 69 8.69 1.70 7.41
CA TRP A 69 9.71 1.47 6.38
C TRP A 69 11.14 1.49 6.91
N ASP A 70 11.38 2.02 8.11
CA ASP A 70 12.72 2.20 8.67
C ASP A 70 13.18 0.99 9.50
N LEU A 71 12.32 -0.02 9.67
CA LEU A 71 12.67 -1.23 10.41
C LEU A 71 13.60 -2.12 9.58
N GLU A 72 14.86 -2.30 9.94
CA GLU A 72 15.79 -3.16 9.16
C GLU A 72 15.31 -4.62 8.99
N ASP A 73 14.39 -5.07 9.84
CA ASP A 73 13.82 -6.42 9.84
C ASP A 73 12.55 -6.50 8.98
N GLU A 74 12.66 -7.16 7.82
CA GLU A 74 11.57 -7.41 6.87
C GLU A 74 10.39 -8.18 7.51
N GLY A 75 10.67 -9.08 8.46
CA GLY A 75 9.66 -9.81 9.21
C GLY A 75 8.83 -8.90 10.13
N LYS A 76 9.47 -7.94 10.80
CA LYS A 76 8.78 -6.91 11.60
C LYS A 76 7.97 -5.95 10.73
N ARG A 77 8.49 -5.56 9.55
CA ARG A 77 7.73 -4.76 8.57
C ARG A 77 6.46 -5.49 8.14
N MET A 78 6.57 -6.76 7.77
CA MET A 78 5.41 -7.59 7.42
C MET A 78 4.41 -7.71 8.57
N LEU A 79 4.88 -7.92 9.80
CA LEU A 79 4.01 -8.06 10.96
C LEU A 79 3.21 -6.77 11.24
N ILE A 80 3.79 -5.60 11.00
CA ILE A 80 3.10 -4.30 11.12
C ILE A 80 2.09 -4.13 9.99
N VAL A 81 2.46 -4.42 8.75
CA VAL A 81 1.57 -4.33 7.59
C VAL A 81 0.37 -5.27 7.75
N LEU A 82 0.58 -6.48 8.27
CA LEU A 82 -0.47 -7.43 8.60
C LEU A 82 -1.36 -6.93 9.76
N LYS A 83 -0.77 -6.36 10.82
CA LYS A 83 -1.55 -5.75 11.93
C LYS A 83 -2.41 -4.58 11.46
N LEU A 84 -1.89 -3.74 10.57
CA LEU A 84 -2.63 -2.62 10.00
C LEU A 84 -3.77 -3.13 9.13
N SER A 85 -3.53 -4.14 8.29
CA SER A 85 -4.58 -4.76 7.47
C SER A 85 -5.67 -5.38 8.34
N TYR A 86 -5.29 -6.10 9.40
CA TYR A 86 -6.23 -6.76 10.31
C TYR A 86 -7.14 -5.77 11.04
N LYS A 87 -6.62 -4.60 11.45
CA LYS A 87 -7.41 -3.54 12.09
C LYS A 87 -8.45 -2.89 11.17
N HIS A 88 -8.33 -3.10 9.86
CA HIS A 88 -9.21 -2.53 8.85
C HIS A 88 -10.07 -3.59 8.14
N LEU A 89 -10.07 -4.84 8.63
CA LEU A 89 -11.04 -5.85 8.23
C LEU A 89 -12.37 -5.60 8.94
N PRO A 90 -13.52 -5.63 8.23
CA PRO A 90 -14.82 -5.65 8.87
C PRO A 90 -14.95 -6.91 9.75
N PRO A 91 -15.73 -6.85 10.85
CA PRO A 91 -15.95 -7.98 11.75
C PRO A 91 -16.67 -9.16 11.09
#